data_AF-A0A382FGU5-F1
#
_entry.id   AF-A0A382FGU5-F1
#
_cell.length_a   1.000
_cell.length_b   1.000
_cell.length_c   1.000
_cell.angle_alpha   90.00
_cell.angle_beta   90.00
_cell.angle_gamma   90.00
#
_symmetry.space_group_name_H-M   'P 1'
#
loop_
_entity.id
_entity.type
_entity.pdbx_description
1 polymer ?
#
loop_
_entity_poly.entity_id
_entity_poly.type
_entity_poly.pdbx_seq_one_letter_code
_entity_poly.pdbx_strand_id
1 'polypeptide(L)'
;MIFFNAHISRTGGLTLADILRRNFGEGHLDIYTQEIKDVLGLDRVKPTIGMLTPDELNLILDQHKGIKSISSHWIPVPSGIEILKERFGKIKLITFLRNPVDVIISKFFHFRRKYIHSDKLPEHMIYDYRNDLSLFVKHWDHVSQRYQVYDQCKNYITYVLDNALNKERALFRLKKEFWFIGLTERFNEGLVKLKDQFQQLGFPFSIYYHRRNKGPKELEQRKKLITKEAIKKIRNQNILDIELFEDAVQLYEENFRQSPRDINKQLLRFNQKLAVWQAYHKLVPNLKNRFLANLK
;
A
#
# COMPACT_ATOMS: atom_id res chain seq x y z
N MET A 1 4.29 -15.29 -16.07
CA MET A 1 4.82 -14.69 -14.84
C MET A 1 4.18 -13.33 -14.66
N ILE A 2 3.70 -13.01 -13.46
CA ILE A 2 3.13 -11.67 -13.14
C ILE A 2 3.76 -11.07 -11.88
N PHE A 3 3.59 -9.76 -11.71
CA PHE A 3 4.01 -9.01 -10.52
C PHE A 3 2.79 -8.58 -9.71
N PHE A 4 2.66 -9.09 -8.49
CA PHE A 4 1.54 -8.72 -7.61
C PHE A 4 2.03 -7.83 -6.47
N ASN A 5 1.57 -6.58 -6.46
CA ASN A 5 1.69 -5.69 -5.32
C ASN A 5 0.56 -5.98 -4.32
N ALA A 6 0.88 -6.80 -3.30
CA ALA A 6 0.03 -7.04 -2.13
C ALA A 6 0.02 -5.77 -1.27
N HIS A 7 -0.82 -4.82 -1.69
CA HIS A 7 -0.83 -3.48 -1.15
C HIS A 7 -1.47 -3.50 0.23
N ILE A 8 -0.74 -3.04 1.24
CA ILE A 8 -1.31 -2.76 2.55
C ILE A 8 -1.71 -1.28 2.60
N SER A 9 -2.97 -1.00 2.94
CA SER A 9 -3.46 0.39 2.94
C SER A 9 -2.57 1.30 3.79
N ARG A 10 -2.20 2.46 3.21
CA ARG A 10 -1.39 3.54 3.82
C ARG A 10 0.13 3.27 3.95
N THR A 11 0.66 2.28 3.25
CA THR A 11 2.12 1.99 3.17
C THR A 11 2.78 2.49 1.87
N GLY A 12 2.22 3.54 1.25
CA GLY A 12 2.73 4.07 -0.02
C GLY A 12 2.33 3.26 -1.27
N GLY A 13 1.51 2.21 -1.11
CA GLY A 13 1.17 1.33 -2.23
C GLY A 13 0.36 1.96 -3.37
N LEU A 14 -0.36 3.07 -3.16
CA LEU A 14 -0.93 3.84 -4.29
C LEU A 14 0.13 4.49 -5.18
N THR A 15 1.23 4.97 -4.59
CA THR A 15 2.37 5.49 -5.36
C THR A 15 3.04 4.35 -6.13
N LEU A 16 3.20 3.19 -5.50
CA LEU A 16 3.74 2.01 -6.17
C LEU A 16 2.82 1.49 -7.28
N ALA A 17 1.50 1.43 -7.06
CA ALA A 17 0.53 1.07 -8.08
C ALA A 17 0.60 2.02 -9.29
N ASP A 18 0.73 3.33 -9.05
CA ASP A 18 0.94 4.30 -10.14
C ASP A 18 2.25 4.10 -10.90
N ILE A 19 3.32 3.72 -10.20
CA ILE A 19 4.59 3.33 -10.84
C ILE A 19 4.39 2.07 -11.69
N LEU A 20 3.75 1.02 -11.15
CA LEU A 20 3.48 -0.22 -11.86
C LEU A 20 2.61 0.03 -13.10
N ARG A 21 1.52 0.78 -12.97
CA ARG A 21 0.65 1.18 -14.08
C ARG A 21 1.43 1.84 -15.21
N ARG A 22 2.34 2.76 -14.90
CA ARG A 22 3.17 3.43 -15.91
C ARG A 22 4.20 2.51 -16.58
N ASN A 23 4.66 1.46 -15.91
CA ASN A 23 5.63 0.51 -16.47
C ASN A 23 4.98 -0.64 -17.25
N PHE A 24 3.77 -1.05 -16.87
CA PHE A 24 3.07 -2.18 -17.48
C PHE A 24 1.95 -1.78 -18.45
N GLY A 25 1.54 -0.50 -18.45
CA GLY A 25 0.47 0.01 -19.33
C GLY A 25 -0.82 -0.76 -19.15
N GLU A 26 -1.45 -1.15 -20.26
CA GLU A 26 -2.64 -2.02 -20.30
C GLU A 26 -2.43 -3.40 -19.65
N GLY A 27 -1.18 -3.82 -19.43
CA GLY A 27 -0.87 -5.04 -18.69
C GLY A 27 -0.96 -4.87 -17.16
N HIS A 28 -1.33 -3.70 -16.64
CA HIS A 28 -1.53 -3.47 -15.21
C HIS A 28 -3.02 -3.49 -14.85
N LEU A 29 -3.37 -4.24 -13.80
CA LEU A 29 -4.72 -4.30 -13.26
C LEU A 29 -4.77 -3.79 -11.81
N ASP A 30 -5.63 -2.81 -11.57
CA ASP A 30 -5.89 -2.22 -10.26
C ASP A 30 -7.20 -2.80 -9.67
N ILE A 31 -7.09 -3.82 -8.81
CA ILE A 31 -8.28 -4.40 -8.17
C ILE A 31 -8.58 -3.64 -6.87
N TYR A 32 -9.23 -2.48 -7.02
CA TYR A 32 -9.71 -1.62 -5.94
C TYR A 32 -11.23 -1.39 -6.04
N THR A 33 -11.76 -0.48 -5.21
CA THR A 33 -13.20 -0.19 -5.12
C THR A 33 -13.88 0.04 -6.48
N GLN A 34 -13.23 0.71 -7.43
CA GLN A 34 -13.85 0.99 -8.73
C GLN A 34 -14.00 -0.29 -9.56
N GLU A 35 -12.92 -1.05 -9.74
CA GLU A 35 -12.94 -2.34 -10.44
C GLU A 35 -13.91 -3.34 -9.81
N ILE A 36 -13.88 -3.46 -8.47
CA ILE A 36 -14.79 -4.33 -7.72
C ILE A 36 -16.25 -3.91 -7.94
N LYS A 37 -16.53 -2.60 -7.93
CA LYS A 37 -17.87 -2.07 -8.21
C LYS A 37 -18.31 -2.36 -9.64
N ASP A 38 -17.41 -2.24 -10.61
CA ASP A 38 -17.72 -2.40 -12.02
C ASP A 38 -18.03 -3.86 -12.37
N VAL A 39 -17.38 -4.83 -11.71
CA VAL A 39 -17.62 -6.26 -11.93
C VAL A 39 -18.70 -6.84 -11.00
N LEU A 40 -18.70 -6.50 -9.72
CA LEU A 40 -19.54 -7.14 -8.69
C LEU A 40 -20.72 -6.26 -8.24
N GLY A 41 -20.85 -5.05 -8.79
CA GLY A 41 -21.93 -4.12 -8.48
C GLY A 41 -21.69 -3.23 -7.26
N LEU A 42 -22.55 -2.23 -7.13
CA LEU A 42 -22.44 -1.18 -6.11
C LEU A 42 -22.64 -1.70 -4.69
N ASP A 43 -23.49 -2.72 -4.51
CA ASP A 43 -23.82 -3.25 -3.19
C ASP A 43 -22.63 -3.97 -2.56
N ARG A 44 -21.76 -4.58 -3.37
CA ARG A 44 -20.54 -5.24 -2.89
C ARG A 44 -19.52 -4.27 -2.28
N VAL A 45 -19.61 -2.98 -2.61
CA VAL A 45 -18.68 -1.96 -2.14
C VAL A 45 -19.23 -1.02 -1.08
N LYS A 46 -20.50 -1.17 -0.71
CA LYS A 46 -21.16 -0.35 0.29
C LYS A 46 -21.36 -1.09 1.61
N PRO A 47 -21.16 -0.43 2.76
CA PRO A 47 -20.43 0.83 2.97
C PRO A 47 -18.92 0.63 3.14
N THR A 48 -18.45 -0.61 3.16
CA THR A 48 -17.05 -1.02 3.23
C THR A 48 -16.85 -2.32 2.45
N ILE A 49 -15.61 -2.65 2.12
CA ILE A 49 -15.24 -3.86 1.36
C ILE A 49 -14.46 -4.78 2.32
N GLY A 50 -14.80 -6.07 2.34
CA GLY A 50 -13.96 -7.13 2.92
C GLY A 50 -12.94 -7.66 1.91
N MET A 51 -12.18 -8.70 2.28
CA MET A 51 -11.37 -9.42 1.29
C MET A 51 -12.26 -10.03 0.21
N LEU A 52 -11.73 -10.20 -1.00
CA LEU A 52 -12.41 -10.91 -2.09
C LEU A 52 -12.46 -12.40 -1.78
N THR A 53 -13.60 -13.02 -2.10
CA THR A 53 -13.68 -14.48 -2.15
C THR A 53 -12.94 -15.02 -3.37
N PRO A 54 -12.62 -16.33 -3.42
CA PRO A 54 -12.06 -16.95 -4.62
C PRO A 54 -12.87 -16.70 -5.88
N ASP A 55 -14.19 -16.84 -5.80
CA ASP A 55 -15.10 -16.68 -6.94
C ASP A 55 -15.15 -15.23 -7.42
N GLU A 56 -15.21 -14.27 -6.49
CA GLU A 56 -15.16 -12.84 -6.81
C GLU A 56 -13.85 -12.45 -7.51
N LEU A 57 -12.72 -12.97 -7.03
CA LEU A 57 -11.42 -12.72 -7.66
C LEU A 57 -11.37 -13.34 -9.07
N ASN A 58 -11.86 -14.56 -9.24
CA ASN A 58 -11.96 -15.22 -10.55
C ASN A 58 -12.81 -14.41 -11.53
N LEU A 59 -14.00 -13.98 -11.12
CA LEU A 59 -14.91 -13.16 -11.94
C LEU A 59 -14.24 -11.88 -12.43
N ILE A 60 -13.51 -11.19 -11.55
CA ILE A 60 -12.75 -9.99 -11.92
C ILE A 60 -11.65 -10.36 -12.93
N LEU A 61 -10.85 -11.38 -12.65
CA LEU A 61 -9.75 -11.77 -13.53
C LEU A 61 -10.22 -12.22 -14.92
N ASP A 62 -11.42 -12.80 -15.04
CA ASP A 62 -12.00 -13.23 -16.31
C ASP A 62 -12.37 -12.06 -17.25
N GLN A 63 -12.52 -10.84 -16.71
CA GLN A 63 -12.78 -9.63 -17.52
C GLN A 63 -11.53 -9.09 -18.22
N HIS A 64 -10.34 -9.56 -17.84
CA HIS A 64 -9.07 -8.94 -18.23
C HIS A 64 -8.14 -9.94 -18.92
N LYS A 65 -7.55 -9.51 -20.03
CA LYS A 65 -6.56 -10.30 -20.78
C LYS A 65 -5.19 -9.64 -20.71
N GLY A 66 -4.13 -10.44 -20.81
CA GLY A 66 -2.76 -9.92 -20.91
C GLY A 66 -2.22 -9.28 -19.65
N ILE A 67 -2.77 -9.63 -18.47
CA ILE A 67 -2.30 -9.13 -17.17
C ILE A 67 -0.83 -9.51 -16.96
N LYS A 68 -0.01 -8.50 -16.64
CA LYS A 68 1.41 -8.61 -16.28
C LYS A 68 1.69 -8.14 -14.86
N SER A 69 0.86 -7.24 -14.34
CA SER A 69 0.97 -6.76 -12.97
C SER A 69 -0.40 -6.50 -12.35
N ILE A 70 -0.55 -6.80 -11.06
CA ILE A 70 -1.77 -6.53 -10.29
C ILE A 70 -1.40 -5.70 -9.06
N SER A 71 -2.28 -4.78 -8.68
CA SER A 71 -2.22 -4.12 -7.37
C SER A 71 -3.56 -4.18 -6.66
N SER A 72 -3.57 -4.66 -5.41
CA SER A 72 -4.80 -4.73 -4.62
C SER A 72 -4.51 -4.80 -3.12
N HIS A 73 -5.42 -4.28 -2.31
CA HIS A 73 -5.48 -4.52 -0.86
C HIS A 73 -6.64 -5.44 -0.46
N TRP A 74 -7.33 -6.04 -1.43
CA TRP A 74 -8.51 -6.88 -1.23
C TRP A 74 -8.29 -8.35 -1.61
N ILE A 75 -7.19 -8.67 -2.28
CA ILE A 75 -6.82 -10.07 -2.55
C ILE A 75 -6.29 -10.69 -1.25
N PRO A 76 -6.92 -11.74 -0.70
CA PRO A 76 -6.49 -12.35 0.54
C PRO A 76 -5.15 -13.09 0.39
N VAL A 77 -4.33 -13.06 1.44
CA VAL A 77 -3.11 -13.89 1.55
C VAL A 77 -3.37 -14.99 2.58
N PRO A 78 -3.10 -16.28 2.28
CA PRO A 78 -2.45 -16.80 1.07
C PRO A 78 -3.40 -17.18 -0.08
N SER A 79 -4.70 -17.39 0.17
CA SER A 79 -5.61 -18.02 -0.80
C SER A 79 -5.69 -17.30 -2.15
N GLY A 80 -5.71 -15.98 -2.16
CA GLY A 80 -5.70 -15.19 -3.39
C GLY A 80 -4.40 -15.32 -4.17
N ILE A 81 -3.26 -15.55 -3.50
CA ILE A 81 -1.98 -15.80 -4.17
C ILE A 81 -2.01 -17.15 -4.89
N GLU A 82 -2.60 -18.18 -4.29
CA GLU A 82 -2.72 -19.50 -4.93
C GLU A 82 -3.56 -19.42 -6.22
N ILE A 83 -4.70 -18.71 -6.19
CA ILE A 83 -5.52 -18.45 -7.39
C ILE A 83 -4.71 -17.76 -8.50
N LEU A 84 -3.94 -16.73 -8.12
CA LEU A 84 -3.07 -16.07 -9.08
C LEU A 84 -2.00 -17.03 -9.63
N LYS A 85 -1.45 -17.94 -8.82
CA LYS A 85 -0.42 -18.89 -9.26
C LYS A 85 -1.01 -19.90 -10.23
N GLU A 86 -2.20 -20.40 -9.95
CA GLU A 86 -2.94 -21.30 -10.83
C GLU A 86 -3.19 -20.66 -12.20
N ARG A 87 -3.61 -19.38 -12.22
CA ARG A 87 -3.93 -18.67 -13.46
C ARG A 87 -2.72 -18.21 -14.26
N PHE A 88 -1.68 -17.71 -13.59
CA PHE A 88 -0.58 -16.99 -14.26
C PHE A 88 0.79 -17.67 -14.12
N GLY A 89 0.84 -18.81 -13.44
CA GLY A 89 2.04 -19.56 -13.12
C GLY A 89 2.90 -18.83 -12.09
N LYS A 90 4.13 -18.47 -12.47
CA LYS A 90 5.07 -17.81 -11.55
C LYS A 90 4.59 -16.40 -11.14
N ILE A 91 4.68 -16.09 -9.85
CA ILE A 91 4.37 -14.76 -9.31
C ILE A 91 5.57 -14.17 -8.61
N LYS A 92 5.77 -12.86 -8.77
CA LYS A 92 6.67 -12.05 -7.97
C LYS A 92 5.86 -11.14 -7.06
N LEU A 93 5.82 -11.49 -5.77
CA LEU A 93 5.10 -10.74 -4.74
C LEU A 93 5.91 -9.53 -4.29
N ILE A 94 5.26 -8.38 -4.25
CA ILE A 94 5.83 -7.10 -3.85
C ILE A 94 4.95 -6.55 -2.74
N THR A 95 5.56 -6.01 -1.68
CA THR A 95 4.83 -5.19 -0.72
C THR A 95 5.71 -4.08 -0.16
N PHE A 96 5.06 -3.09 0.43
CA PHE A 96 5.70 -2.09 1.28
C PHE A 96 5.05 -2.13 2.65
N LEU A 97 5.90 -2.11 3.68
CA LEU A 97 5.50 -2.00 5.06
C LEU A 97 5.72 -0.57 5.56
N ARG A 98 5.17 -0.28 6.73
CA ARG A 98 5.28 1.01 7.40
C ARG A 98 5.12 0.78 8.88
N ASN A 99 5.72 1.66 9.69
CA ASN A 99 5.50 1.69 11.12
C ASN A 99 3.98 1.62 11.42
N PRO A 100 3.51 0.64 12.21
CA PRO A 100 2.08 0.43 12.43
C PRO A 100 1.37 1.62 13.04
N VAL A 101 2.05 2.36 13.93
CA VAL A 101 1.48 3.58 14.54
C VAL A 101 1.20 4.62 13.45
N ASP A 102 2.16 4.80 12.54
CA ASP A 102 1.99 5.72 11.41
C ASP A 102 0.93 5.26 10.41
N VAL A 103 0.72 3.95 10.24
CA VAL A 103 -0.38 3.42 9.42
C VAL A 103 -1.71 3.89 10.00
N ILE A 104 -1.94 3.71 11.30
CA ILE A 104 -3.20 4.09 11.96
C ILE A 104 -3.40 5.61 11.93
N ILE A 105 -2.36 6.39 12.26
CA ILE A 105 -2.41 7.86 12.14
C ILE A 105 -2.75 8.27 10.70
N SER A 106 -2.14 7.61 9.72
CA SER A 106 -2.38 7.89 8.30
C SER A 106 -3.80 7.53 7.87
N LYS A 107 -4.40 6.46 8.39
CA LYS A 107 -5.82 6.09 8.19
C LYS A 107 -6.74 7.16 8.76
N PHE A 108 -6.52 7.58 10.01
CA PHE A 108 -7.27 8.67 10.64
C PHE A 108 -7.28 9.94 9.79
N PHE A 109 -6.11 10.41 9.33
CA PHE A 109 -6.06 11.63 8.52
C PHE A 109 -6.61 11.49 7.11
N HIS A 110 -6.65 10.27 6.56
CA HIS A 110 -7.34 10.00 5.31
C HIS A 110 -8.85 10.09 5.51
N PHE A 111 -9.35 9.40 6.53
CA PHE A 111 -10.74 9.43 6.96
C PHE A 111 -11.20 10.87 7.24
N ARG A 112 -10.47 11.61 8.09
CA ARG A 112 -10.75 13.01 8.42
C ARG A 112 -10.84 13.87 7.16
N ARG A 113 -9.87 13.78 6.25
CA ARG A 113 -9.88 14.56 5.00
C ARG A 113 -11.14 14.31 4.17
N LYS A 114 -11.64 13.07 4.14
CA LYS A 114 -12.83 12.70 3.36
C LYS A 114 -14.10 13.37 3.89
N TYR A 115 -14.20 13.60 5.21
CA TYR A 115 -15.44 14.04 5.86
C TYR A 115 -15.35 15.36 6.63
N ILE A 116 -14.19 16.04 6.62
CA ILE A 116 -13.98 17.26 7.42
C ILE A 116 -14.94 18.40 7.04
N HIS A 117 -15.39 18.45 5.79
CA HIS A 117 -16.36 19.44 5.28
C HIS A 117 -17.74 18.82 5.01
N SER A 118 -18.00 17.60 5.48
CA SER A 118 -19.30 16.95 5.30
C SER A 118 -20.24 17.33 6.44
N ASP A 119 -21.44 17.80 6.11
CA ASP A 119 -22.49 18.08 7.10
C ASP A 119 -23.09 16.78 7.65
N LYS A 120 -23.13 15.74 6.80
CA LYS A 120 -23.59 14.40 7.16
C LYS A 120 -22.41 13.45 7.27
N LEU A 121 -22.29 12.80 8.42
CA LEU A 121 -21.37 11.69 8.60
C LEU A 121 -21.96 10.42 7.97
N PRO A 122 -21.14 9.53 7.40
CA PRO A 122 -21.64 8.25 6.91
C PRO A 122 -22.26 7.42 8.03
N GLU A 123 -23.31 6.66 7.70
CA GLU A 123 -24.12 5.88 8.66
C GLU A 123 -23.30 4.94 9.55
N HIS A 124 -22.16 4.43 9.06
CA HIS A 124 -21.27 3.56 9.84
C HIS A 124 -20.51 4.28 10.97
N MET A 125 -20.63 5.60 11.07
CA MET A 125 -20.03 6.36 12.15
C MET A 125 -21.04 6.61 13.26
N ILE A 126 -20.79 5.98 14.41
CA ILE A 126 -21.58 6.21 15.61
C ILE A 126 -21.13 7.46 16.41
N TYR A 127 -19.92 7.95 16.17
CA TYR A 127 -19.42 9.21 16.73
C TYR A 127 -18.67 10.04 15.70
N ASP A 128 -18.61 11.36 15.92
CA ASP A 128 -17.77 12.25 15.13
C ASP A 128 -16.30 12.19 15.57
N TYR A 129 -15.52 11.35 14.88
CA TYR A 129 -14.09 11.22 15.15
C TYR A 129 -13.23 12.31 14.52
N ARG A 130 -13.77 13.27 13.74
CA ARG A 130 -12.96 14.16 12.86
C ARG A 130 -11.87 14.93 13.58
N ASN A 131 -12.02 15.18 14.87
CA ASN A 131 -11.05 15.92 15.69
C ASN A 131 -10.55 15.13 16.90
N ASP A 132 -10.74 13.80 16.94
CA ASP A 132 -10.30 12.96 18.03
C ASP A 132 -9.78 11.60 17.53
N LEU A 133 -8.44 11.48 17.50
CA LEU A 133 -7.77 10.23 17.13
C LEU A 133 -7.98 9.12 18.16
N SER A 134 -8.06 9.45 19.46
CA SER A 134 -8.29 8.46 20.52
C SER A 134 -9.68 7.84 20.41
N LEU A 135 -10.68 8.66 20.07
CA LEU A 135 -12.06 8.23 19.82
C LEU A 135 -12.16 7.40 18.54
N PHE A 136 -11.49 7.82 17.45
CA PHE A 136 -11.38 7.05 16.21
C PHE A 136 -10.89 5.62 16.47
N VAL A 137 -9.76 5.49 17.18
CA VAL A 137 -9.14 4.21 17.51
C VAL A 137 -9.96 3.41 18.52
N LYS A 138 -10.77 4.07 19.37
CA LYS A 138 -11.61 3.40 20.37
C LYS A 138 -12.76 2.61 19.74
N HIS A 139 -13.37 3.19 18.72
CA HIS A 139 -14.69 2.78 18.25
C HIS A 139 -14.70 2.30 16.79
N TRP A 140 -13.52 2.11 16.20
CA TRP A 140 -13.43 1.55 14.85
C TRP A 140 -13.93 0.11 14.78
N ASP A 141 -13.92 -0.61 15.90
CA ASP A 141 -14.48 -1.95 16.06
C ASP A 141 -15.99 -2.01 15.75
N HIS A 142 -16.70 -0.90 15.91
CA HIS A 142 -18.10 -0.82 15.50
C HIS A 142 -18.27 -1.09 13.99
N VAL A 143 -17.39 -0.55 13.16
CA VAL A 143 -17.42 -0.75 11.71
C VAL A 143 -17.08 -2.21 11.38
N SER A 144 -16.09 -2.79 12.05
CA SER A 144 -15.72 -4.19 11.81
C SER A 144 -16.86 -5.14 12.17
N GLN A 145 -17.50 -4.97 13.33
CA GLN A 145 -18.62 -5.80 13.77
C GLN A 145 -19.86 -5.64 12.87
N ARG A 146 -20.27 -4.39 12.59
CA ARG A 146 -21.50 -4.12 11.82
C ARG A 146 -21.43 -4.68 10.40
N TYR A 147 -20.25 -4.63 9.77
CA TYR A 147 -20.07 -5.03 8.37
C TYR A 147 -19.29 -6.32 8.19
N GLN A 148 -18.99 -7.04 9.28
CA GLN A 148 -18.25 -8.30 9.27
C GLN A 148 -16.92 -8.21 8.50
N VAL A 149 -16.24 -7.06 8.62
CA VAL A 149 -14.90 -6.84 8.04
C VAL A 149 -13.87 -6.80 9.14
N TYR A 150 -12.60 -7.02 8.80
CA TYR A 150 -11.54 -6.93 9.79
C TYR A 150 -11.31 -5.50 10.30
N ASP A 151 -10.98 -5.37 11.59
CA ASP A 151 -10.67 -4.10 12.23
C ASP A 151 -9.36 -3.51 11.70
N GLN A 152 -9.48 -2.49 10.87
CA GLN A 152 -8.32 -1.83 10.26
C GLN A 152 -7.47 -1.01 11.25
N CYS A 153 -7.88 -0.85 12.51
CA CYS A 153 -7.12 -0.15 13.54
C CYS A 153 -6.33 -1.08 14.48
N LYS A 154 -6.46 -2.40 14.31
CA LYS A 154 -5.87 -3.41 15.20
C LYS A 154 -5.14 -4.46 14.37
N ASN A 155 -3.84 -4.66 14.56
CA ASN A 155 -3.04 -5.71 13.92
C ASN A 155 -3.32 -5.94 12.41
N TYR A 156 -3.58 -4.86 11.67
CA TYR A 156 -4.06 -4.93 10.29
C TYR A 156 -2.98 -5.44 9.32
N ILE A 157 -1.71 -5.11 9.54
CA ILE A 157 -0.62 -5.57 8.66
C ILE A 157 -0.49 -7.08 8.77
N THR A 158 -0.48 -7.60 9.99
CA THR A 158 -0.42 -9.04 10.28
C THR A 158 -1.63 -9.76 9.69
N TYR A 159 -2.84 -9.17 9.83
CA TYR A 159 -4.04 -9.69 9.20
C TYR A 159 -3.94 -9.73 7.67
N VAL A 160 -3.47 -8.67 7.01
CA VAL A 160 -3.37 -8.67 5.54
C VAL A 160 -2.37 -9.71 5.03
N LEU A 161 -1.28 -9.95 5.76
CA LEU A 161 -0.23 -10.87 5.34
C LEU A 161 -0.56 -12.34 5.62
N ASP A 162 -1.53 -12.64 6.48
CA ASP A 162 -1.78 -14.02 6.91
C ASP A 162 -3.25 -14.41 7.10
N ASN A 163 -4.16 -13.43 7.12
CA ASN A 163 -5.61 -13.54 7.33
C ASN A 163 -6.05 -14.22 8.65
N ALA A 164 -5.12 -14.77 9.43
CA ALA A 164 -5.38 -15.48 10.69
C ALA A 164 -4.69 -14.85 11.91
N LEU A 165 -4.10 -13.65 11.76
CA LEU A 165 -3.36 -12.96 12.83
C LEU A 165 -2.20 -13.74 13.44
N ASN A 166 -1.58 -14.62 12.66
CA ASN A 166 -0.39 -15.34 13.11
C ASN A 166 0.86 -14.60 12.63
N LYS A 167 1.57 -13.96 13.58
CA LYS A 167 2.78 -13.16 13.31
C LYS A 167 3.88 -14.02 12.69
N GLU A 168 4.10 -15.23 13.19
CA GLU A 168 5.16 -16.14 12.75
C GLU A 168 4.95 -16.56 11.30
N ARG A 169 3.71 -16.87 10.92
CA ARG A 169 3.32 -17.16 9.53
C ARG A 169 3.46 -15.92 8.65
N ALA A 170 3.03 -14.75 9.11
CA ALA A 170 3.20 -13.51 8.36
C ALA A 170 4.69 -13.23 8.09
N LEU A 171 5.55 -13.39 9.10
CA LEU A 171 7.00 -13.23 8.97
C LEU A 171 7.61 -14.29 8.05
N PHE A 172 7.19 -15.55 8.15
CA PHE A 172 7.61 -16.61 7.24
C PHE A 172 7.31 -16.25 5.78
N ARG A 173 6.11 -15.74 5.50
CA ARG A 173 5.72 -15.28 4.16
C ARG A 173 6.59 -14.16 3.67
N LEU A 174 6.81 -13.14 4.48
CA LEU A 174 7.74 -12.06 4.17
C LEU A 174 9.14 -12.61 3.81
N LYS A 175 9.64 -13.60 4.56
CA LYS A 175 10.95 -14.22 4.32
C LYS A 175 11.02 -15.08 3.06
N LYS A 176 9.95 -15.80 2.72
CA LYS A 176 10.02 -16.93 1.77
C LYS A 176 9.21 -16.74 0.50
N GLU A 177 8.13 -15.97 0.56
CA GLU A 177 7.19 -15.81 -0.56
C GLU A 177 7.34 -14.44 -1.22
N PHE A 178 7.64 -13.39 -0.45
CA PHE A 178 7.81 -12.05 -1.00
C PHE A 178 9.13 -11.91 -1.77
N TRP A 179 9.02 -11.59 -3.05
CA TRP A 179 10.17 -11.29 -3.90
C TRP A 179 10.80 -9.93 -3.55
N PHE A 180 9.97 -8.98 -3.15
CA PHE A 180 10.42 -7.66 -2.69
C PHE A 180 9.59 -7.16 -1.50
N ILE A 181 10.30 -6.62 -0.50
CA ILE A 181 9.72 -5.92 0.63
C ILE A 181 10.40 -4.55 0.73
N GLY A 182 9.60 -3.49 0.69
CA GLY A 182 10.06 -2.12 0.93
C GLY A 182 9.57 -1.58 2.26
N LEU A 183 10.19 -0.49 2.72
CA LEU A 183 9.75 0.29 3.88
C LEU A 183 9.31 1.68 3.43
N THR A 184 8.18 2.17 3.95
CA THR A 184 7.67 3.50 3.62
C THR A 184 8.62 4.60 4.11
N GLU A 185 9.28 4.38 5.24
CA GLU A 185 10.27 5.26 5.86
C GLU A 185 11.52 5.41 4.97
N ARG A 186 11.82 4.40 4.15
CA ARG A 186 12.94 4.36 3.19
C ARG A 186 12.42 4.21 1.76
N PHE A 187 11.28 4.83 1.42
CA PHE A 187 10.55 4.57 0.18
C PHE A 187 11.39 4.73 -1.09
N ASN A 188 12.13 5.85 -1.22
CA ASN A 188 12.97 6.12 -2.39
C ASN A 188 14.08 5.08 -2.55
N GLU A 189 14.64 4.64 -1.44
CA GLU A 189 15.68 3.62 -1.42
C GLU A 189 15.11 2.25 -1.81
N GLY A 190 13.94 1.90 -1.28
CA GLY A 190 13.19 0.73 -1.70
C GLY A 190 12.90 0.73 -3.20
N LEU A 191 12.53 1.88 -3.78
CA LEU A 191 12.32 2.01 -5.21
C LEU A 191 13.60 1.79 -6.04
N VAL A 192 14.74 2.31 -5.59
CA VAL A 192 16.03 2.08 -6.28
C VAL A 192 16.36 0.59 -6.30
N LYS A 193 16.19 -0.12 -5.18
CA LYS A 193 16.37 -1.57 -5.14
C LYS A 193 15.37 -2.33 -5.99
N LEU A 194 14.10 -1.94 -5.95
CA LEU A 194 13.05 -2.56 -6.76
C LEU A 194 13.40 -2.43 -8.25
N LYS A 195 13.87 -1.25 -8.68
CA LYS A 195 14.37 -1.04 -10.03
C LYS A 195 15.53 -1.98 -10.36
N ASP A 196 16.53 -2.09 -9.49
CA ASP A 196 17.66 -3.01 -9.70
C ASP A 196 17.18 -4.46 -9.86
N GLN A 197 16.21 -4.90 -9.04
CA GLN A 197 15.63 -6.24 -9.15
C GLN A 197 14.87 -6.46 -10.48
N PHE A 198 14.10 -5.49 -10.96
CA PHE A 198 13.46 -5.58 -12.28
C PHE A 198 14.51 -5.61 -13.41
N GLN A 199 15.58 -4.84 -13.30
CA GLN A 199 16.66 -4.83 -14.28
C GLN A 199 17.40 -6.17 -14.33
N GLN A 200 17.57 -6.86 -13.21
CA GLN A 200 18.13 -8.23 -13.17
C GLN A 200 17.24 -9.24 -13.91
N LEU A 201 15.94 -8.97 -14.01
CA LEU A 201 15.01 -9.76 -14.83
C LEU A 201 15.00 -9.33 -16.31
N GLY A 202 15.88 -8.41 -16.71
CA GLY A 202 15.90 -7.84 -18.07
C GLY A 202 14.74 -6.88 -18.35
N PHE A 203 14.05 -6.40 -17.31
CA PHE A 203 12.90 -5.52 -17.46
C PHE A 203 13.30 -4.04 -17.20
N PRO A 204 13.13 -3.13 -18.17
CA PRO A 204 13.33 -1.71 -17.92
C PRO A 204 12.25 -1.20 -16.95
N PHE A 205 12.65 -0.59 -15.84
CA PHE A 205 11.72 -0.14 -14.81
C PHE A 205 11.98 1.31 -14.39
N SER A 206 11.01 2.17 -14.63
CA SER A 206 11.00 3.58 -14.23
C SER A 206 10.39 3.73 -12.85
N ILE A 207 11.05 4.46 -11.96
CA ILE A 207 10.64 4.63 -10.55
C ILE A 207 10.32 6.08 -10.19
N TYR A 208 10.22 6.97 -11.18
CA TYR A 208 9.88 8.37 -10.92
C TYR A 208 8.40 8.50 -10.58
N TYR A 209 8.06 9.36 -9.62
CA TYR A 209 6.68 9.54 -9.18
C TYR A 209 6.43 10.97 -8.72
N HIS A 210 5.16 11.38 -8.71
CA HIS A 210 4.75 12.67 -8.16
C HIS A 210 4.59 12.59 -6.65
N ARG A 211 5.34 13.42 -5.92
CA ARG A 211 5.15 13.53 -4.48
C ARG A 211 3.88 14.33 -4.18
N ARG A 212 2.89 13.69 -3.57
CA ARG A 212 1.69 14.36 -3.04
C ARG A 212 1.95 14.81 -1.60
N ASN A 213 2.83 15.79 -1.41
CA ASN A 213 3.10 16.34 -0.08
C ASN A 213 1.93 17.19 0.43
N LYS A 214 1.75 17.16 1.75
CA LYS A 214 0.88 18.08 2.49
C LYS A 214 1.70 19.32 2.87
N GLY A 215 1.12 20.52 2.75
CA GLY A 215 1.79 21.78 3.09
C GLY A 215 2.04 21.97 4.59
N PRO A 216 2.88 22.96 5.00
CA PRO A 216 3.29 23.17 6.40
C PRO A 216 2.13 23.39 7.39
N LYS A 217 1.10 24.15 6.99
CA LYS A 217 -0.09 24.40 7.83
C LYS A 217 -0.87 23.12 8.17
N GLU A 218 -0.98 22.20 7.21
CA GLU A 218 -1.63 20.90 7.44
C GLU A 218 -0.79 20.04 8.38
N LEU A 219 0.54 20.18 8.39
CA LEU A 219 1.41 19.44 9.31
C LEU A 219 1.21 19.86 10.77
N GLU A 220 1.13 21.16 11.05
CA GLU A 220 0.93 21.67 12.41
C GLU A 220 -0.44 21.29 12.98
N GLN A 221 -1.50 21.37 12.17
CA GLN A 221 -2.83 20.90 12.59
C GLN A 221 -2.83 19.40 12.92
N ARG A 222 -2.08 18.59 12.16
CA ARG A 222 -1.97 17.16 12.43
C ARG A 222 -1.31 16.88 13.77
N LYS A 223 -0.23 17.60 14.10
CA LYS A 223 0.49 17.41 15.37
C LYS A 223 -0.42 17.61 16.59
N LYS A 224 -1.31 18.61 16.54
CA LYS A 224 -2.27 18.90 17.63
C LYS A 224 -3.23 17.74 17.91
N LEU A 225 -3.57 16.95 16.89
CA LEU A 225 -4.50 15.83 16.99
C LEU A 225 -3.83 14.50 17.36
N ILE A 226 -2.49 14.44 17.38
CA ILE A 226 -1.73 13.24 17.73
C ILE A 226 -1.27 13.38 19.19
N THR A 227 -2.07 12.87 20.12
CA THR A 227 -1.74 12.92 21.55
C THR A 227 -0.89 11.70 21.97
N LYS A 228 -0.13 11.84 23.07
CA LYS A 228 0.63 10.72 23.65
C LYS A 228 -0.28 9.55 24.05
N GLU A 229 -1.47 9.85 24.56
CA GLU A 229 -2.48 8.86 24.90
C GLU A 229 -2.96 8.08 23.67
N ALA A 230 -3.27 8.77 22.57
CA ALA A 230 -3.65 8.14 21.32
C ALA A 230 -2.54 7.21 20.81
N ILE A 231 -1.28 7.66 20.83
CA ILE A 231 -0.13 6.82 20.45
C ILE A 231 -0.04 5.57 21.32
N LYS A 232 -0.13 5.73 22.65
CA LYS A 232 -0.08 4.60 23.60
C LYS A 232 -1.17 3.58 23.29
N LYS A 233 -2.39 4.03 23.04
CA LYS A 233 -3.51 3.18 22.69
C LYS A 233 -3.32 2.44 21.38
N ILE A 234 -2.83 3.14 20.34
CA ILE A 234 -2.52 2.52 19.05
C ILE A 234 -1.48 1.42 19.25
N ARG A 235 -0.40 1.67 20.01
CA ARG A 235 0.63 0.65 20.29
C ARG A 235 0.06 -0.57 20.99
N ASN A 236 -0.76 -0.38 22.02
CA ASN A 236 -1.37 -1.47 22.78
C ASN A 236 -2.29 -2.35 21.92
N GLN A 237 -2.97 -1.77 20.92
CA GLN A 237 -3.84 -2.52 20.02
C GLN A 237 -3.08 -3.19 18.85
N ASN A 238 -1.84 -2.79 18.58
CA ASN A 238 -1.09 -3.18 17.39
C ASN A 238 0.24 -3.90 17.73
N ILE A 239 0.27 -4.67 18.82
CA ILE A 239 1.47 -5.36 19.29
C ILE A 239 2.05 -6.30 18.22
N LEU A 240 1.20 -7.10 17.57
CA LEU A 240 1.65 -8.05 16.54
C LEU A 240 2.23 -7.33 15.33
N ASP A 241 1.58 -6.25 14.89
CA ASP A 241 2.08 -5.44 13.79
C ASP A 241 3.40 -4.76 14.14
N ILE A 242 3.60 -4.33 15.39
CA ILE A 242 4.84 -3.69 15.84
C ILE A 242 5.98 -4.69 15.81
N GLU A 243 5.81 -5.86 16.41
CA GLU A 243 6.81 -6.92 16.40
C GLU A 243 7.13 -7.37 14.98
N LEU A 244 6.10 -7.60 14.15
CA LEU A 244 6.27 -7.98 12.74
C LEU A 244 7.04 -6.92 11.94
N PHE A 245 6.76 -5.64 12.20
CA PHE A 245 7.44 -4.54 11.53
C PHE A 245 8.91 -4.45 11.95
N GLU A 246 9.22 -4.65 13.23
CA GLU A 246 10.59 -4.69 13.73
C GLU A 246 11.39 -5.83 13.10
N ASP A 247 10.81 -7.03 13.01
CA ASP A 247 11.40 -8.17 12.30
C ASP A 247 11.61 -7.87 10.81
N ALA A 248 10.63 -7.23 10.16
CA ALA A 248 10.73 -6.88 8.75
C ALA A 248 11.76 -5.79 8.47
N VAL A 249 12.00 -4.86 9.42
CA VAL A 249 13.10 -3.89 9.33
C VAL A 249 14.44 -4.62 9.33
N GLN A 250 14.65 -5.57 10.24
CA GLN A 250 15.89 -6.35 10.28
C GLN A 250 16.12 -7.10 8.96
N LEU A 251 15.07 -7.75 8.45
CA LEU A 251 15.10 -8.43 7.16
C LEU A 251 15.44 -7.47 6.00
N TYR A 252 14.89 -6.27 6.02
CA TYR A 252 15.18 -5.24 5.03
C TYR A 252 16.65 -4.79 5.10
N GLU A 253 17.21 -4.60 6.30
CA GLU A 253 18.62 -4.25 6.51
C GLU A 253 19.58 -5.36 6.07
N GLU A 254 19.27 -6.62 6.36
CA GLU A 254 20.05 -7.78 5.93
C GLU A 254 20.12 -7.86 4.39
N ASN A 255 18.96 -7.74 3.74
CA ASN A 255 18.86 -7.63 2.28
C ASN A 255 19.52 -6.36 1.73
N PHE A 256 19.83 -5.37 2.58
CA PHE A 256 20.51 -4.12 2.21
C PHE A 256 22.02 -4.28 2.20
N ARG A 257 22.58 -4.91 3.23
CA ARG A 257 24.02 -5.14 3.35
C ARG A 257 24.59 -6.02 2.24
N GLN A 258 23.77 -6.89 1.66
CA GLN A 258 24.19 -7.82 0.60
C GLN A 258 24.23 -7.19 -0.81
N SER A 259 23.85 -5.92 -0.97
CA SER A 259 23.84 -5.27 -2.29
C SER A 259 25.28 -4.88 -2.72
N PRO A 260 25.81 -5.41 -3.84
CA PRO A 260 27.20 -5.19 -4.27
C PRO A 260 27.47 -3.77 -4.81
N ARG A 261 26.43 -2.96 -5.00
CA ARG A 261 26.53 -1.59 -5.53
C ARG A 261 26.44 -0.56 -4.42
N ASP A 262 27.15 0.56 -4.58
CA ASP A 262 27.02 1.75 -3.74
C ASP A 262 25.64 2.39 -3.90
N ILE A 263 24.73 1.93 -3.06
CA ILE A 263 23.33 2.36 -2.99
C ILE A 263 23.19 3.84 -2.62
N ASN A 264 24.12 4.41 -1.86
CA ASN A 264 24.07 5.82 -1.48
C ASN A 264 24.28 6.70 -2.71
N LYS A 265 25.25 6.35 -3.57
CA LYS A 265 25.47 7.02 -4.85
C LYS A 265 24.29 6.86 -5.79
N GLN A 266 23.67 5.68 -5.84
CA GLN A 266 22.45 5.46 -6.64
C GLN A 266 21.28 6.30 -6.14
N LEU A 267 21.06 6.33 -4.82
CA LEU A 267 19.97 7.08 -4.18
C LEU A 267 20.15 8.59 -4.36
N LEU A 268 21.38 9.11 -4.23
CA LEU A 268 21.68 10.51 -4.50
C LEU A 268 21.33 10.89 -5.94
N ARG A 269 21.80 10.09 -6.91
CA ARG A 269 21.50 10.29 -8.34
C ARG A 269 19.99 10.21 -8.61
N PHE A 270 19.31 9.23 -8.01
CA PHE A 270 17.86 9.09 -8.14
C PHE A 270 17.12 10.30 -7.60
N ASN A 271 17.46 10.77 -6.39
CA ASN A 271 16.81 11.92 -5.77
C ASN A 271 17.00 13.20 -6.59
N GLN A 272 18.20 13.43 -7.13
CA GLN A 272 18.47 14.56 -8.03
C GLN A 272 17.60 14.48 -9.30
N LYS A 273 17.60 13.32 -9.97
CA LYS A 273 16.77 13.12 -11.18
C LYS A 273 15.28 13.22 -10.89
N LEU A 274 14.82 12.69 -9.76
CA LEU A 274 13.43 12.77 -9.33
C LEU A 274 13.01 14.22 -9.10
N ALA A 275 13.84 15.04 -8.47
CA ALA A 275 13.54 16.45 -8.24
C ALA A 275 13.41 17.22 -9.56
N VAL A 276 14.34 17.03 -10.50
CA VAL A 276 14.27 17.62 -11.85
C VAL A 276 13.02 17.17 -12.59
N TRP A 277 12.74 15.85 -12.58
CA TRP A 277 11.56 15.27 -13.21
C TRP A 277 10.25 15.85 -12.63
N GLN A 278 10.18 16.00 -11.31
CA GLN A 278 9.01 16.59 -10.63
C GLN A 278 8.84 18.07 -10.97
N ALA A 279 9.92 18.84 -11.02
CA ALA A 279 9.88 20.26 -11.39
C ALA A 279 9.42 20.44 -12.84
N TYR A 280 9.98 19.66 -13.77
CA TYR A 280 9.60 19.69 -15.18
C TYR A 280 8.10 19.43 -15.38
N HIS A 281 7.58 18.34 -14.80
CA HIS A 281 6.17 18.01 -14.96
C HIS A 281 5.21 18.93 -14.21
N LYS A 282 5.68 19.71 -13.24
CA LYS A 282 4.88 20.78 -12.62
C LYS A 282 4.72 21.98 -13.58
N LEU A 283 5.76 22.28 -14.36
CA LEU A 283 5.76 23.39 -15.31
C LEU A 283 5.07 23.04 -16.64
N VAL A 284 5.11 21.77 -17.04
CA VAL A 284 4.49 21.31 -18.29
C VAL A 284 3.46 20.20 -18.03
N PRO A 285 2.30 20.54 -17.45
CA PRO A 285 1.31 19.56 -17.00
C PRO A 285 0.70 18.70 -18.11
N ASN A 286 0.76 19.15 -19.38
CA ASN A 286 0.09 18.52 -20.53
C ASN A 286 0.98 17.56 -21.36
N LEU A 287 2.22 17.28 -20.96
CA LEU A 287 3.13 16.35 -21.67
C LEU A 287 3.22 14.95 -21.02
N LYS A 288 2.13 14.45 -20.43
CA LYS A 288 2.11 13.12 -19.78
C LYS A 288 2.55 11.95 -20.68
N ASN A 289 2.60 12.12 -22.02
CA ASN A 289 2.84 11.02 -22.96
C ASN A 289 4.18 11.07 -23.74
N ARG A 290 5.06 12.08 -23.60
CA ARG A 290 6.25 12.22 -24.49
C ARG A 290 7.64 12.05 -23.86
N PHE A 291 7.79 12.06 -22.52
CA PHE A 291 9.13 12.12 -21.91
C PHE A 291 9.83 10.76 -21.71
N LEU A 292 9.15 9.63 -21.91
CA LEU A 292 9.73 8.29 -21.73
C LEU A 292 10.57 7.80 -22.92
N ALA A 293 10.54 8.50 -24.07
CA ALA A 293 11.31 8.11 -25.24
C ALA A 293 12.79 8.52 -25.20
N ASN A 294 13.16 9.53 -24.39
CA ASN A 294 14.49 10.17 -24.45
C ASN A 294 15.39 9.93 -23.23
N LEU A 295 15.10 8.91 -22.41
CA LEU A 295 15.92 8.53 -21.25
C LEU A 295 16.41 7.07 -21.29
N LYS A 296 16.43 6.45 -22.47
CA LYS A 296 17.15 5.20 -22.72
C LYS A 296 18.65 5.45 -22.79
#